data_AF-A0A800J2S9-F1
#
_entry.id   AF-A0A800J2S9-F1
#
_cell.length_a   1.000
_cell.length_b   1.000
_cell.length_c   1.000
_cell.angle_alpha   90.00
_cell.angle_beta   90.00
_cell.angle_gamma   90.00
#
_symmetry.space_group_name_H-M   'P 1'
#
loop_
_entity.id
_entity.type
_entity.pdbx_description
1 polymer ?
#
loop_
_entity_poly.entity_id
_entity_poly.type
_entity_poly.pdbx_seq_one_letter_code
_entity_poly.pdbx_strand_id
1 'polypeptide(L)'
;MDVLKVFTDEPLPLDAAADEPVPRGQAREMASLEDILKRPAYARAYLAGARLGDSPAVGLTSLSDDSLYLRPIRALTTGFVWSVPMIDAAISWHEISDRLRQPPVENVVAAGPEMVDPGLLTHIADTPGRAGWRYLRDALDRQPDALIFVAEHAHDGYDWIAYAGRPLRERLIDALRAHPAPEARRLVMPFQKARGEHKFYLERWALDDLPEWALEV
;
A
#
# COMPACT_ATOMS: atom_id res chain seq x y z
N MET A 1 -21.61 -5.10 -8.31
CA MET A 1 -21.07 -3.77 -7.96
C MET A 1 -19.68 -3.94 -7.41
N ASP A 2 -18.73 -3.13 -7.85
CA ASP A 2 -17.36 -3.17 -7.33
C ASP A 2 -17.21 -2.21 -6.14
N VAL A 3 -16.38 -2.63 -5.18
CA VAL A 3 -16.02 -1.85 -4.00
C VAL A 3 -14.51 -1.82 -3.87
N LEU A 4 -13.92 -0.63 -3.98
CA LEU A 4 -12.52 -0.37 -3.65
C LEU A 4 -12.43 0.15 -2.22
N LYS A 5 -11.59 -0.47 -1.40
CA LYS A 5 -11.31 -0.06 -0.03
C LYS A 5 -9.85 0.34 0.08
N VAL A 6 -9.58 1.46 0.73
CA VAL A 6 -8.24 1.98 0.98
C VAL A 6 -8.07 2.21 2.46
N PHE A 7 -7.20 1.43 3.08
CA PHE A 7 -6.86 1.55 4.49
C PHE A 7 -5.54 2.29 4.65
N THR A 8 -5.56 3.49 5.21
CA THR A 8 -4.36 4.31 5.39
C THR A 8 -3.84 4.24 6.82
N ASP A 9 -2.53 4.16 6.97
CA ASP A 9 -1.81 4.16 8.25
C ASP A 9 -0.66 5.17 8.16
N GLU A 10 -0.85 6.34 8.75
CA GLU A 10 0.12 7.42 8.83
C GLU A 10 -0.08 8.20 10.14
N PRO A 11 0.96 8.46 10.95
CA PRO A 11 2.33 7.99 10.78
C PRO A 11 2.46 6.48 11.02
N LEU A 12 3.17 5.78 10.12
CA LEU A 12 3.54 4.37 10.25
C LEU A 12 4.96 4.26 10.82
N PRO A 13 5.13 3.74 12.05
CA PRO A 13 6.45 3.40 12.55
C PRO A 13 6.90 2.09 11.89
N LEU A 14 7.76 2.18 10.88
CA LEU A 14 8.53 1.02 10.40
C LEU A 14 9.70 0.77 11.35
N ASP A 15 9.48 0.61 12.65
CA ASP A 15 10.58 0.55 13.64
C ASP A 15 11.39 -0.76 13.56
N ALA A 16 12.72 -0.67 13.62
CA ALA A 16 13.61 -1.82 13.80
C ALA A 16 13.79 -2.19 15.28
N ALA A 17 13.86 -1.17 16.15
CA ALA A 17 14.29 -1.33 17.54
C ALA A 17 13.24 -2.01 18.46
N ALA A 18 11.97 -2.03 18.03
CA ALA A 18 10.91 -2.66 18.81
C ALA A 18 11.04 -4.20 18.85
N ASP A 19 11.67 -4.82 17.85
CA ASP A 19 11.60 -6.26 17.62
C ASP A 19 12.96 -6.98 17.44
N GLU A 20 14.10 -6.27 17.41
CA GLU A 20 15.40 -6.94 17.45
C GLU A 20 15.62 -7.62 18.82
N PRO A 21 15.90 -8.93 18.87
CA PRO A 21 16.15 -9.63 20.13
C PRO A 21 17.43 -9.11 20.76
N VAL A 22 17.29 -8.37 21.86
CA VAL A 22 18.43 -7.93 22.68
C VAL A 22 19.05 -9.17 23.36
N PRO A 23 20.38 -9.40 23.21
CA PRO A 23 21.05 -10.47 23.93
C PRO A 23 20.78 -10.41 25.43
N ARG A 24 20.51 -11.57 26.02
CA ARG A 24 20.17 -11.69 27.45
C ARG A 24 21.27 -11.04 28.30
N GLY A 25 20.95 -9.95 29.00
CA GLY A 25 21.88 -9.23 29.88
C GLY A 25 22.40 -7.89 29.35
N GLN A 26 22.08 -7.50 28.12
CA GLN A 26 22.31 -6.13 27.65
C GLN A 26 21.12 -5.21 27.99
N ALA A 27 21.42 -4.01 28.46
CA ALA A 27 20.41 -2.98 28.66
C ALA A 27 19.83 -2.59 27.29
N ARG A 28 18.50 -2.65 27.17
CA ARG A 28 17.79 -2.09 26.03
C ARG A 28 17.90 -0.57 26.17
N GLU A 29 18.70 0.08 25.34
CA GLU A 29 18.71 1.54 25.31
C GLU A 29 17.30 2.02 24.95
N MET A 30 16.61 2.59 25.93
CA MET A 30 15.33 3.23 25.70
C MET A 30 15.62 4.50 24.91
N ALA A 31 15.18 4.54 23.65
CA ALA A 31 15.22 5.75 22.84
C ALA A 31 14.59 6.91 23.64
N SER A 32 15.24 8.08 23.62
CA SER A 32 14.70 9.24 24.31
C SER A 32 13.38 9.69 23.65
N LEU A 33 12.57 10.47 24.38
CA LEU A 33 11.36 11.06 23.80
C LEU A 33 11.68 11.91 22.56
N GLU A 34 12.81 12.62 22.57
CA GLU A 34 13.28 13.35 21.40
C GLU A 34 13.62 12.43 20.23
N ASP A 35 14.24 11.27 20.49
CA ASP A 35 14.56 10.31 19.44
C ASP A 35 13.30 9.74 18.83
N ILE A 36 12.27 9.44 19.65
CA ILE A 36 10.95 8.98 19.19
C ILE A 36 10.26 10.05 18.34
N LEU A 37 10.31 11.32 18.77
CA LEU A 37 9.72 12.44 18.03
C LEU A 37 10.46 12.79 16.74
N LYS A 38 11.76 12.43 16.63
CA LYS A 38 12.58 12.59 15.42
C LYS A 38 12.50 11.39 14.46
N ARG A 39 11.81 10.30 14.81
CA ARG A 39 11.73 9.11 13.94
C ARG A 39 11.04 9.48 12.62
N PRO A 40 11.59 9.02 11.48
CA PRO A 40 10.87 9.09 10.21
C PRO A 40 9.50 8.43 10.35
N ALA A 41 8.46 9.18 10.01
CA ALA A 41 7.12 8.65 9.91
C ALA A 41 6.88 8.26 8.45
N TYR A 42 6.73 6.96 8.21
CA TYR A 42 6.34 6.46 6.89
C TYR A 42 4.82 6.52 6.76
N ALA A 43 4.31 6.23 5.57
CA ALA A 43 2.90 6.01 5.34
C ALA A 43 2.69 4.66 4.66
N ARG A 44 1.53 4.06 4.93
CA ARG A 44 1.06 2.87 4.23
C ARG A 44 -0.39 3.05 3.80
N ALA A 45 -0.70 2.60 2.59
CA ALA A 45 -2.07 2.43 2.12
C ALA A 45 -2.26 0.99 1.64
N TYR A 46 -3.24 0.30 2.18
CA TYR A 46 -3.66 -1.01 1.70
C TYR A 46 -4.89 -0.86 0.81
N LEU A 47 -4.74 -1.20 -0.46
CA LEU A 47 -5.77 -1.13 -1.49
C LEU A 47 -6.35 -2.53 -1.67
N ALA A 48 -7.61 -2.69 -1.28
CA ALA A 48 -8.34 -3.95 -1.33
C ALA A 48 -9.59 -3.84 -2.19
N GLY A 49 -9.95 -4.90 -2.90
CA GLY A 49 -11.15 -4.96 -3.73
C GLY A 49 -12.18 -5.97 -3.23
N ALA A 50 -13.45 -5.67 -3.47
CA ALA A 50 -14.52 -6.65 -3.38
C ALA A 50 -15.52 -6.46 -4.53
N ARG A 51 -15.85 -7.54 -5.23
CA ARG A 51 -16.96 -7.58 -6.18
C ARG A 51 -18.19 -8.15 -5.49
N LEU A 52 -19.28 -7.38 -5.48
CA LEU A 52 -20.57 -7.77 -4.92
C LEU A 52 -21.53 -8.21 -6.03
N GLY A 53 -22.44 -9.12 -5.72
CA GLY A 53 -23.47 -9.64 -6.63
C GLY A 53 -23.51 -11.17 -6.65
N ASP A 54 -23.98 -11.74 -7.76
CA ASP A 54 -24.21 -13.19 -7.90
C ASP A 54 -22.92 -14.03 -7.91
N SER A 55 -21.81 -13.44 -8.35
CA SER A 55 -20.47 -14.05 -8.31
C SER A 55 -19.52 -13.17 -7.49
N PRO A 56 -19.63 -13.22 -6.15
CA PRO A 56 -18.81 -12.39 -5.29
C PRO A 56 -17.34 -12.81 -5.35
N ALA A 57 -16.45 -11.84 -5.25
CA ALA A 57 -15.00 -12.08 -5.19
C ALA A 57 -14.34 -11.07 -4.25
N VAL A 58 -13.26 -11.47 -3.57
CA VAL A 58 -12.49 -10.60 -2.65
C VAL A 58 -11.04 -10.55 -3.10
N GLY A 59 -10.65 -9.40 -3.65
CA GLY A 59 -9.30 -9.05 -4.09
C GLY A 59 -9.35 -7.89 -5.08
N LEU A 60 -8.37 -6.98 -5.03
CA LEU A 60 -8.27 -5.82 -5.90
C LEU A 60 -8.21 -6.21 -7.37
N THR A 61 -7.47 -7.27 -7.69
CA THR A 61 -7.36 -7.79 -9.06
C THR A 61 -8.59 -8.58 -9.51
N SER A 62 -9.60 -8.77 -8.65
CA SER A 62 -10.86 -9.45 -8.99
C SER A 62 -11.99 -8.49 -9.37
N LEU A 63 -11.76 -7.17 -9.22
CA LEU A 63 -12.70 -6.14 -9.63
C LEU A 63 -13.00 -6.25 -11.13
N SER A 64 -14.25 -5.99 -11.51
CA SER A 64 -14.68 -5.99 -12.90
C SER A 64 -14.13 -4.80 -13.71
N ASP A 65 -13.87 -3.69 -13.03
CA ASP A 65 -13.21 -2.51 -13.58
C ASP A 65 -11.85 -2.27 -12.90
N ASP A 66 -10.76 -2.60 -13.58
CA ASP A 66 -9.40 -2.35 -13.09
C ASP A 66 -9.04 -0.86 -13.04
N SER A 67 -9.79 -0.02 -13.76
CA SER A 67 -9.54 1.42 -13.84
C SER A 67 -9.82 2.12 -12.52
N LEU A 68 -10.60 1.47 -11.64
CA LEU A 68 -10.88 1.90 -10.26
C LEU A 68 -9.62 2.14 -9.44
N TYR A 69 -8.55 1.36 -9.67
CA TYR A 69 -7.28 1.51 -8.95
C TYR A 69 -6.11 1.88 -9.86
N LEU A 70 -6.09 1.43 -11.12
CA LEU A 70 -5.01 1.74 -12.05
C LEU A 70 -4.96 3.22 -12.43
N ARG A 71 -6.10 3.89 -12.64
CA ARG A 71 -6.11 5.34 -12.98
C ARG A 71 -5.62 6.20 -11.81
N PRO A 72 -6.11 6.02 -10.56
CA PRO A 72 -5.55 6.72 -9.40
C PRO A 72 -4.06 6.45 -9.18
N ILE A 73 -3.59 5.20 -9.32
CA ILE A 73 -2.15 4.89 -9.20
C ILE A 73 -1.35 5.63 -10.26
N ARG A 74 -1.82 5.65 -11.51
CA ARG A 74 -1.16 6.40 -12.59
C ARG A 74 -1.10 7.90 -12.31
N ALA A 75 -2.21 8.48 -11.84
CA ALA A 75 -2.27 9.89 -11.49
C ALA A 75 -1.28 10.22 -10.35
N LEU A 76 -1.26 9.40 -9.30
CA LEU A 76 -0.39 9.54 -8.15
C LEU A 76 1.11 9.45 -8.49
N THR A 77 1.44 8.73 -9.56
CA THR A 77 2.81 8.45 -10.04
C THR A 77 3.15 9.23 -11.31
N THR A 78 2.41 10.30 -11.61
CA THR A 78 2.69 11.13 -12.78
C THR A 78 4.10 11.72 -12.69
N GLY A 79 4.92 11.48 -13.72
CA GLY A 79 6.30 11.94 -13.77
C GLY A 79 7.30 11.04 -13.03
N PHE A 80 6.86 9.93 -12.45
CA PHE A 80 7.74 8.96 -11.80
C PHE A 80 8.30 7.94 -12.80
N VAL A 81 9.48 7.44 -12.47
CA VAL A 81 10.11 6.29 -13.11
C VAL A 81 9.72 5.04 -12.34
N TRP A 82 9.32 4.00 -13.06
CA TRP A 82 8.97 2.72 -12.47
C TRP A 82 10.16 1.77 -12.47
N SER A 83 10.33 1.07 -11.35
CA SER A 83 11.38 0.07 -11.10
C SER A 83 10.75 -1.23 -10.63
N VAL A 84 11.42 -2.35 -10.92
CA VAL A 84 11.04 -3.69 -10.46
C VAL A 84 12.28 -4.48 -10.03
N PRO A 85 12.14 -5.54 -9.21
CA PRO A 85 13.25 -6.40 -8.80
C PRO A 85 14.08 -6.91 -9.96
N MET A 86 15.39 -7.02 -9.74
CA MET A 86 16.39 -7.59 -10.67
C MET A 86 16.53 -6.92 -12.05
N ILE A 87 15.74 -5.88 -12.35
CA ILE A 87 15.80 -5.18 -13.64
C ILE A 87 16.39 -3.79 -13.44
N ASP A 88 17.61 -3.58 -13.95
CA ASP A 88 18.31 -2.29 -13.94
C ASP A 88 17.93 -1.44 -15.16
N ALA A 89 16.62 -1.26 -15.36
CA ALA A 89 16.06 -0.39 -16.37
C ALA A 89 14.68 0.13 -15.95
N ALA A 90 14.35 1.34 -16.40
CA ALA A 90 13.03 1.92 -16.21
C ALA A 90 11.96 1.09 -16.94
N ILE A 91 10.83 0.86 -16.27
CA ILE A 91 9.71 0.08 -16.80
C ILE A 91 8.61 1.01 -17.31
N SER A 92 8.00 0.63 -18.43
CA SER A 92 6.88 1.40 -18.99
C SER A 92 5.60 1.24 -18.17
N TRP A 93 4.71 2.23 -18.22
CA TRP A 93 3.38 2.11 -17.61
C TRP A 93 2.60 0.90 -18.12
N HIS A 94 2.74 0.53 -19.39
CA HIS A 94 2.04 -0.62 -19.96
C HIS A 94 2.42 -1.91 -19.20
N GLU A 95 3.73 -2.17 -19.08
CA GLU A 95 4.24 -3.34 -18.36
C GLU A 95 3.89 -3.31 -16.86
N ILE A 96 3.99 -2.14 -16.22
CA ILE A 96 3.58 -2.00 -14.81
C ILE A 96 2.09 -2.26 -14.63
N SER A 97 1.25 -1.74 -15.52
CA SER A 97 -0.20 -1.94 -15.43
C SER A 97 -0.56 -3.43 -15.51
N ASP A 98 0.17 -4.21 -16.29
CA ASP A 98 -0.02 -5.66 -16.37
C ASP A 98 0.43 -6.36 -15.08
N ARG A 99 1.58 -5.97 -14.50
CA ARG A 99 2.03 -6.48 -13.19
C ARG A 99 1.07 -6.13 -12.05
N LEU A 100 0.45 -4.95 -12.11
CA LEU A 100 -0.56 -4.50 -11.12
C LEU A 100 -1.89 -5.26 -11.25
N ARG A 101 -2.23 -5.79 -12.44
CA ARG A 101 -3.38 -6.67 -12.68
C ARG A 101 -3.10 -8.12 -12.31
N GLN A 102 -1.91 -8.59 -12.62
CA GLN A 102 -1.53 -9.99 -12.50
C GLN A 102 -0.15 -10.10 -11.85
N PRO A 103 -0.11 -10.05 -10.50
CA PRO A 103 1.13 -10.19 -9.79
C PRO A 103 1.90 -11.48 -10.06
N PRO A 104 3.21 -11.44 -10.40
CA PRO A 104 4.09 -12.60 -10.26
C PRO A 104 4.22 -13.04 -8.78
N VAL A 105 4.88 -14.18 -8.56
CA VAL A 105 5.01 -14.80 -7.22
C VAL A 105 5.71 -13.89 -6.19
N GLU A 106 6.66 -13.07 -6.63
CA GLU A 106 7.44 -12.15 -5.79
C GLU A 106 7.20 -10.71 -6.26
N ASN A 107 5.98 -10.19 -6.05
CA ASN A 107 5.57 -8.96 -6.76
C ASN A 107 5.73 -7.69 -5.93
N VAL A 108 6.92 -7.11 -6.06
CA VAL A 108 7.21 -5.74 -5.64
C VAL A 108 7.39 -4.89 -6.89
N VAL A 109 6.77 -3.71 -6.92
CA VAL A 109 7.04 -2.67 -7.92
C VAL A 109 7.19 -1.34 -7.22
N ALA A 110 8.01 -0.44 -7.76
CA ALA A 110 8.17 0.88 -7.17
C ALA A 110 8.09 1.99 -8.22
N ALA A 111 7.63 3.15 -7.79
CA ALA A 111 7.59 4.36 -8.60
C ALA A 111 8.25 5.48 -7.80
N GLY A 112 9.25 6.17 -8.37
CA GLY A 112 9.93 7.28 -7.73
C GLY A 112 10.28 8.39 -8.72
N PRO A 113 10.75 9.55 -8.24
CA PRO A 113 11.24 10.62 -9.12
C PRO A 113 12.43 10.15 -9.98
N GLU A 114 13.17 9.15 -9.50
CA GLU A 114 14.21 8.43 -10.22
C GLU A 114 13.98 6.92 -10.02
N MET A 115 14.79 6.07 -10.67
CA MET A 115 14.73 4.63 -10.43
C MET A 115 15.02 4.32 -8.96
N VAL A 116 14.15 3.51 -8.34
CA VAL A 116 14.42 2.88 -7.06
C VAL A 116 15.38 1.70 -7.29
N ASP A 117 16.36 1.55 -6.41
CA ASP A 117 17.40 0.51 -6.45
C ASP A 117 16.79 -0.91 -6.62
N PRO A 118 17.00 -1.57 -7.78
CA PRO A 118 16.43 -2.89 -8.05
C PRO A 118 16.90 -3.97 -7.06
N GLY A 119 18.10 -3.84 -6.50
CA GLY A 119 18.63 -4.77 -5.49
C GLY A 119 17.89 -4.65 -4.15
N LEU A 120 17.53 -3.43 -3.75
CA LEU A 120 16.65 -3.23 -2.59
C LEU A 120 15.25 -3.80 -2.86
N LEU A 121 14.70 -3.60 -4.05
CA LEU A 121 13.40 -4.17 -4.41
C LEU A 121 13.41 -5.70 -4.38
N THR A 122 14.48 -6.35 -4.85
CA THR A 122 14.68 -7.80 -4.72
C THR A 122 14.67 -8.23 -3.25
N HIS A 123 15.41 -7.54 -2.38
CA HIS A 123 15.40 -7.88 -0.95
C HIS A 123 14.04 -7.68 -0.28
N ILE A 124 13.25 -6.68 -0.69
CA ILE A 124 11.88 -6.49 -0.21
C ILE A 124 11.00 -7.65 -0.66
N ALA A 125 11.14 -8.09 -1.91
CA ALA A 125 10.36 -9.19 -2.48
C ALA A 125 10.69 -10.53 -1.80
N ASP A 126 11.97 -10.82 -1.56
CA ASP A 126 12.45 -12.04 -0.93
C ASP A 126 12.15 -12.12 0.58
N THR A 127 11.87 -10.97 1.21
CA THR A 127 11.74 -10.85 2.66
C THR A 127 10.37 -10.30 3.04
N PRO A 128 9.27 -11.05 2.87
CA PRO A 128 7.93 -10.54 3.08
C PRO A 128 7.67 -10.11 4.54
N GLY A 129 6.70 -9.21 4.71
CA GLY A 129 6.26 -8.75 6.02
C GLY A 129 7.32 -7.93 6.76
N ARG A 130 7.37 -8.08 8.09
CA ARG A 130 8.23 -7.26 8.97
C ARG A 130 9.72 -7.47 8.74
N ALA A 131 10.13 -8.65 8.28
CA ALA A 131 11.54 -8.95 8.04
C ALA A 131 12.11 -8.09 6.87
N GLY A 132 11.26 -7.69 5.92
CA GLY A 132 11.62 -6.79 4.82
C GLY A 132 11.60 -5.30 5.16
N TRP A 133 11.11 -4.92 6.35
CA TRP A 133 10.93 -3.50 6.70
C TRP A 133 12.23 -2.72 6.71
N ARG A 134 13.38 -3.36 7.01
CA ARG A 134 14.67 -2.70 6.90
C ARG A 134 14.95 -2.22 5.47
N TYR A 135 14.63 -3.03 4.47
CA TYR A 135 14.88 -2.70 3.07
C TYR A 135 13.88 -1.68 2.55
N LEU A 136 12.62 -1.75 3.02
CA LEU A 136 11.62 -0.70 2.77
C LEU A 136 12.10 0.65 3.32
N ARG A 137 12.59 0.69 4.57
CA ARG A 137 13.15 1.92 5.14
C ARG A 137 14.33 2.43 4.32
N ASP A 138 15.30 1.57 4.02
CA ASP A 138 16.48 1.97 3.27
C ASP A 138 16.11 2.59 1.91
N ALA A 139 15.12 2.02 1.22
CA ALA A 139 14.62 2.56 -0.04
C ALA A 139 13.91 3.91 0.14
N LEU A 140 13.02 4.02 1.14
CA LEU A 140 12.23 5.23 1.39
C LEU A 140 13.05 6.38 2.01
N ASP A 141 14.08 6.08 2.79
CA ASP A 141 14.99 7.08 3.35
C ASP A 141 15.88 7.68 2.25
N ARG A 142 16.29 6.87 1.27
CA ARG A 142 17.04 7.33 0.09
C ARG A 142 16.15 8.12 -0.88
N GLN A 143 14.89 7.73 -1.03
CA GLN A 143 13.93 8.38 -1.92
C GLN A 143 12.57 8.57 -1.22
N PRO A 144 12.41 9.62 -0.38
CA PRO A 144 11.20 9.84 0.41
C PRO A 144 9.92 10.00 -0.40
N ASP A 145 10.05 10.46 -1.65
CA ASP A 145 8.95 10.67 -2.58
C ASP A 145 8.55 9.39 -3.34
N ALA A 146 9.30 8.29 -3.20
CA ALA A 146 8.98 7.02 -3.83
C ALA A 146 7.76 6.34 -3.19
N LEU A 147 7.10 5.52 -4.01
CA LEU A 147 6.02 4.62 -3.63
C LEU A 147 6.46 3.19 -3.93
N ILE A 148 6.40 2.32 -2.94
CA ILE A 148 6.73 0.90 -3.08
C ILE A 148 5.45 0.10 -2.89
N PHE A 149 5.04 -0.62 -3.91
CA PHE A 149 3.86 -1.47 -3.91
C PHE A 149 4.30 -2.93 -3.71
N VAL A 150 3.69 -3.59 -2.75
CA VAL A 150 3.89 -5.02 -2.46
C VAL A 150 2.54 -5.71 -2.60
N ALA A 151 2.49 -6.77 -3.41
CA ALA A 151 1.26 -7.56 -3.57
C ALA A 151 0.99 -8.41 -2.33
N GLU A 152 -0.27 -8.47 -1.91
CA GLU A 152 -0.76 -9.29 -0.81
C GLU A 152 -1.80 -10.29 -1.37
N HIS A 153 -1.72 -11.56 -1.00
CA HIS A 153 -2.72 -12.53 -1.41
C HIS A 153 -4.10 -12.19 -0.81
N ALA A 154 -5.11 -12.15 -1.67
CA ALA A 154 -6.52 -12.04 -1.29
C ALA A 154 -7.21 -13.40 -1.43
N HIS A 155 -8.52 -13.49 -1.11
CA HIS A 155 -9.28 -14.71 -1.33
C HIS A 155 -9.34 -15.07 -2.83
N ASP A 156 -9.52 -14.04 -3.66
CA ASP A 156 -9.61 -14.11 -5.11
C ASP A 156 -8.58 -13.14 -5.72
N GLY A 157 -7.41 -13.67 -6.08
CA GLY A 157 -6.33 -12.86 -6.65
C GLY A 157 -5.51 -12.13 -5.58
N TYR A 158 -5.31 -10.82 -5.79
CA TYR A 158 -4.37 -10.02 -5.01
C TYR A 158 -4.92 -8.65 -4.65
N ASP A 159 -4.44 -8.15 -3.52
CA ASP A 159 -4.51 -6.75 -3.09
C ASP A 159 -3.12 -6.12 -3.15
N TRP A 160 -3.04 -4.81 -2.93
CA TRP A 160 -1.78 -4.06 -2.98
C TRP A 160 -1.55 -3.24 -1.72
N ILE A 161 -0.35 -3.32 -1.16
CA ILE A 161 0.11 -2.44 -0.08
C ILE A 161 1.11 -1.46 -0.66
N ALA A 162 0.77 -0.16 -0.64
CA ALA A 162 1.67 0.93 -0.98
C ALA A 162 2.36 1.46 0.29
N TYR A 163 3.68 1.59 0.25
CA TYR A 163 4.51 2.23 1.26
C TYR A 163 5.11 3.53 0.72
N ALA A 164 5.23 4.54 1.57
CA ALA A 164 5.78 5.84 1.21
C ALA A 164 6.61 6.44 2.35
N GLY A 165 7.64 7.23 2.01
CA GLY A 165 8.45 8.00 2.97
C GLY A 165 7.80 9.32 3.39
N ARG A 166 6.65 9.66 2.80
CA ARG A 166 5.86 10.87 3.07
C ARG A 166 4.37 10.52 3.25
N PRO A 167 3.58 11.42 3.87
CA PRO A 167 2.13 11.27 3.94
C PRO A 167 1.51 10.96 2.58
N LEU A 168 0.61 9.99 2.55
CA LEU A 168 0.05 9.38 1.35
C LEU A 168 -1.47 9.58 1.27
N ARG A 169 -2.16 9.67 2.41
CA ARG A 169 -3.64 9.65 2.46
C ARG A 169 -4.29 10.70 1.57
N GLU A 170 -3.96 11.97 1.76
CA GLU A 170 -4.61 13.05 1.01
C GLU A 170 -4.28 12.98 -0.48
N ARG A 171 -3.02 12.68 -0.84
CA ARG A 171 -2.60 12.48 -2.25
C ARG A 171 -3.38 11.36 -2.92
N LEU A 172 -3.65 10.27 -2.20
CA LEU A 172 -4.41 9.14 -2.69
C LEU A 172 -5.91 9.47 -2.81
N ILE A 173 -6.48 10.20 -1.85
CA ILE A 173 -7.86 10.71 -1.93
C ILE A 173 -8.03 11.61 -3.15
N ASP A 174 -7.09 12.53 -3.38
CA ASP A 174 -7.12 13.43 -4.53
C ASP A 174 -7.03 12.65 -5.85
N ALA A 175 -6.14 11.66 -5.93
CA ALA A 175 -6.03 10.79 -7.10
C ALA A 175 -7.31 9.97 -7.38
N LEU A 176 -8.00 9.52 -6.33
CA LEU A 176 -9.29 8.83 -6.45
C LEU A 176 -10.38 9.80 -6.95
N ARG A 177 -10.51 10.99 -6.34
CA ARG A 177 -11.50 12.00 -6.73
C ARG A 177 -11.30 12.51 -8.15
N ALA A 178 -10.06 12.60 -8.63
CA ALA A 178 -9.75 13.00 -10.00
C ALA A 178 -10.26 11.99 -11.06
N HIS A 179 -10.62 10.78 -10.65
CA HIS A 179 -11.15 9.73 -11.53
C HIS A 179 -12.47 9.17 -10.99
N PRO A 180 -13.60 9.87 -11.13
CA PRO A 180 -14.89 9.40 -10.64
C PRO A 180 -15.27 8.02 -11.18
N ALA A 181 -15.90 7.21 -10.34
CA ALA A 181 -16.33 5.85 -10.65
C ALA A 181 -17.81 5.65 -10.27
N PRO A 182 -18.77 6.09 -11.10
CA PRO A 182 -20.19 6.12 -10.72
C PRO A 182 -20.81 4.73 -10.49
N GLU A 183 -20.25 3.69 -11.09
CA GLU A 183 -20.74 2.31 -11.01
C GLU A 183 -20.08 1.48 -9.89
N ALA A 184 -19.21 2.10 -9.11
CA ALA A 184 -18.47 1.46 -8.03
C ALA A 184 -18.48 2.34 -6.78
N ARG A 185 -18.20 1.72 -5.63
CA ARG A 185 -18.00 2.46 -4.38
C ARG A 185 -16.54 2.46 -3.99
N ARG A 186 -16.04 3.60 -3.53
CA ARG A 186 -14.64 3.75 -3.12
C ARG A 186 -14.59 4.34 -1.73
N LEU A 187 -14.00 3.58 -0.82
CA LEU A 187 -14.01 3.87 0.60
C LEU A 187 -12.58 4.06 1.09
N VAL A 188 -12.29 5.20 1.70
CA VAL A 188 -11.00 5.50 2.31
C VAL A 188 -11.17 5.59 3.83
N MET A 189 -10.38 4.83 4.58
CA MET A 189 -10.54 4.70 6.03
C MET A 189 -9.20 4.56 6.76
N PRO A 190 -9.08 5.08 8.00
CA PRO A 190 -7.90 4.83 8.82
C PRO A 190 -7.80 3.36 9.22
N PHE A 191 -6.62 2.74 9.02
CA PHE A 191 -6.39 1.33 9.32
C PHE A 191 -6.71 0.97 10.79
N GLN A 192 -6.37 1.87 11.73
CA GLN A 192 -6.61 1.67 13.15
C GLN A 192 -8.09 1.53 13.53
N LYS A 193 -9.00 2.10 12.71
CA LYS A 193 -10.45 2.07 12.94
C LYS A 193 -11.13 0.89 12.25
N ALA A 194 -10.50 0.35 11.21
CA ALA A 194 -10.97 -0.83 10.46
C ALA A 194 -10.60 -2.18 11.08
N ARG A 195 -10.08 -2.20 12.33
CA ARG A 195 -9.73 -3.46 13.01
C ARG A 195 -10.98 -4.28 13.36
N GLY A 196 -11.04 -5.50 12.82
CA GLY A 196 -12.11 -6.49 13.04
C GLY A 196 -12.89 -6.82 11.75
N GLU A 197 -13.25 -8.09 11.56
CA GLU A 197 -13.84 -8.58 10.30
C GLU A 197 -15.08 -7.80 9.87
N HIS A 198 -16.01 -7.50 10.77
CA HIS A 198 -17.22 -6.74 10.44
C HIS A 198 -16.94 -5.32 9.94
N LYS A 199 -15.80 -4.72 10.33
CA LYS A 199 -15.36 -3.39 9.86
C LYS A 199 -14.56 -3.48 8.57
N PHE A 200 -13.83 -4.58 8.38
CA PHE A 200 -13.07 -4.85 7.18
C PHE A 200 -13.97 -5.22 6.00
N TYR A 201 -15.07 -5.93 6.27
CA TYR A 201 -16.10 -6.33 5.30
C TYR A 201 -17.36 -5.47 5.42
N LEU A 202 -17.21 -4.16 5.71
CA LEU A 202 -18.35 -3.27 5.93
C LEU A 202 -19.32 -3.26 4.74
N GLU A 203 -18.82 -3.54 3.53
CA GLU A 203 -19.60 -3.64 2.31
C GLU A 203 -20.65 -4.76 2.34
N ARG A 204 -20.50 -5.73 3.25
CA ARG A 204 -21.46 -6.81 3.47
C ARG A 204 -22.56 -6.46 4.48
N TRP A 205 -22.35 -5.44 5.31
CA TRP A 205 -23.18 -5.20 6.50
C TRP A 205 -23.78 -3.79 6.60
N ALA A 206 -23.06 -2.76 6.14
CA ALA A 206 -23.39 -1.36 6.39
C ALA A 206 -22.92 -0.45 5.25
N LEU A 207 -23.03 -0.91 3.99
CA LEU A 207 -22.56 -0.13 2.86
C LEU A 207 -23.33 1.21 2.76
N ASP A 208 -24.65 1.19 2.94
CA ASP A 208 -25.51 2.38 2.84
C ASP A 208 -25.47 3.30 4.08
N ASP A 209 -24.89 2.84 5.18
CA ASP A 209 -24.77 3.58 6.44
C ASP A 209 -23.30 3.59 6.90
N LEU A 210 -22.48 4.34 6.16
CA LEU A 210 -21.05 4.39 6.42
C LEU A 210 -20.75 5.04 7.78
N PRO A 211 -19.81 4.47 8.56
CA PRO A 211 -19.40 5.09 9.81
C PRO A 211 -18.64 6.40 9.56
N GLU A 212 -18.69 7.34 10.52
CA GLU A 212 -18.07 8.69 10.41
C GLU A 212 -16.57 8.70 10.05
N TRP A 213 -15.85 7.62 10.36
CA TRP A 213 -14.42 7.48 10.08
C TRP A 213 -14.11 6.92 8.69
N ALA A 214 -15.12 6.52 7.93
CA ALA A 214 -15.00 6.11 6.54
C ALA A 214 -15.42 7.25 5.61
N LEU A 215 -14.62 7.51 4.58
CA LEU A 215 -14.90 8.52 3.57
C LEU A 215 -15.20 7.83 2.23
N GLU A 216 -16.32 8.20 1.61
CA GLU A 216 -16.60 7.85 0.22
C GLU A 216 -16.04 8.91 -0.74
N VAL A 217 -15.39 8.48 -1.83
CA VAL A 217 -14.63 9.34 -2.76
C VAL A 217 -14.85 9.09 -4.24
#